data_AF-A0A2V7JUH5-F1
#
_entry.id   AF-A0A2V7JUH5-F1
#
_cell.length_a   1.000
_cell.length_b   1.000
_cell.length_c   1.000
_cell.angle_alpha   90.00
_cell.angle_beta   90.00
_cell.angle_gamma   90.00
#
_symmetry.space_group_name_H-M   'P 1'
#
loop_
_entity.id
_entity.type
_entity.pdbx_description
1 polymer ?
#
loop_
_entity_poly.entity_id
_entity_poly.type
_entity_poly.pdbx_seq_one_letter_code
_entity_poly.pdbx_strand_id
1 'polypeptide(L)'
;MNAGSDQSVLLGVLYSLPDASFSDPDNDGPWSYTIDWGDASSSSSSRTSQGSLPGTHNYLLPGTYRITVTVTDHHGASGSDLKLLTVGSLPVLNR
;
A
#
# COMPACT_ATOMS: atom_id res chain seq x y z
N MET A 1 -12.34 0.97 3.41
CA MET A 1 -10.91 0.75 3.05
C MET A 1 -10.71 1.09 1.60
N ASN A 2 -9.56 1.65 1.27
CA ASN A 2 -9.14 1.96 -0.10
C ASN A 2 -7.61 1.86 -0.18
N ALA A 3 -7.07 1.06 -1.10
CA ALA A 3 -5.63 0.91 -1.34
C ALA A 3 -5.09 1.85 -2.44
N GLY A 4 -5.98 2.61 -3.08
CA GLY A 4 -5.69 3.48 -4.23
C GLY A 4 -5.81 2.74 -5.57
N SER A 5 -5.78 3.49 -6.66
CA SER A 5 -5.87 2.93 -8.02
C SER A 5 -4.62 2.14 -8.41
N ASP A 6 -4.76 1.22 -9.36
CA ASP A 6 -3.64 0.51 -9.99
C ASP A 6 -2.65 1.49 -10.63
N GLN A 7 -1.36 1.14 -10.60
CA GLN A 7 -0.28 2.02 -11.08
C GLN A 7 0.80 1.24 -11.85
N SER A 8 1.58 1.98 -12.65
CA SER A 8 2.79 1.49 -13.28
C SER A 8 3.95 2.41 -12.94
N VAL A 9 5.07 1.86 -12.50
CA VAL A 9 6.27 2.62 -12.08
C VAL A 9 7.55 2.00 -12.62
N LEU A 10 8.63 2.77 -12.54
CA LEU A 10 9.95 2.32 -12.91
C LEU A 10 10.63 1.54 -11.78
N LEU A 11 11.31 0.46 -12.16
CA LEU A 11 12.18 -0.34 -11.31
C LEU A 11 13.21 0.52 -10.56
N GLY A 12 13.41 0.23 -9.28
CA GLY A 12 14.45 0.86 -8.46
C GLY A 12 14.16 2.31 -8.03
N VAL A 13 12.96 2.83 -8.31
CA VAL A 13 12.50 4.12 -7.79
C VAL A 13 11.71 3.91 -6.50
N LEU A 14 11.86 4.86 -5.56
CA LEU A 14 11.04 4.90 -4.35
C LEU A 14 9.57 5.08 -4.73
N TYR A 15 8.79 4.04 -4.50
CA TYR A 15 7.36 4.06 -4.68
C TYR A 15 6.70 4.59 -3.40
N SER A 16 5.91 5.66 -3.53
CA SER A 16 5.01 6.14 -2.48
C SER A 16 3.61 5.63 -2.77
N LEU A 17 2.95 5.01 -1.79
CA LEU A 17 1.58 4.52 -1.92
C LEU A 17 0.59 5.71 -1.96
N PRO A 18 0.00 6.03 -3.12
CA PRO A 18 -0.90 7.17 -3.22
C PRO A 18 -2.33 6.74 -2.86
N ASP A 19 -3.09 7.67 -2.29
CA ASP A 19 -4.54 7.58 -2.08
C ASP A 19 -5.05 6.44 -1.19
N ALA A 20 -4.15 5.62 -0.63
CA ALA A 20 -4.51 4.63 0.37
C ALA A 20 -5.12 5.33 1.59
N SER A 21 -6.29 4.87 1.99
CA SER A 21 -7.08 5.49 3.04
C SER A 21 -8.06 4.52 3.69
N PHE A 22 -8.50 4.88 4.88
CA PHE A 22 -9.52 4.14 5.60
C PHE A 22 -10.53 5.07 6.25
N SER A 23 -11.69 4.48 6.51
CA SER A 23 -12.74 5.05 7.33
C SER A 23 -13.27 3.96 8.24
N ASP A 24 -13.71 4.38 9.42
CA ASP A 24 -14.29 3.53 10.45
C ASP A 24 -15.66 4.14 10.84
N PRO A 25 -16.78 3.39 10.76
CA PRO A 25 -18.09 3.90 11.13
C PRO A 25 -18.20 4.38 12.58
N ASP A 26 -17.51 3.72 13.50
CA ASP A 26 -17.58 3.98 14.95
C ASP A 26 -16.64 5.11 15.37
N ASN A 27 -15.61 5.38 14.55
CA ASN A 27 -14.65 6.48 14.71
C ASN A 27 -13.97 6.51 16.09
N ASP A 28 -13.65 5.33 16.59
CA ASP A 28 -13.13 5.06 17.90
C ASP A 28 -11.76 4.40 17.80
N GLY A 29 -10.76 5.14 17.31
CA GLY A 29 -9.39 4.65 17.26
C GLY A 29 -8.82 4.25 18.64
N PRO A 30 -7.58 3.76 18.69
CA PRO A 30 -6.60 3.72 17.61
C PRO A 30 -6.81 2.55 16.65
N TRP A 31 -6.30 2.73 15.44
CA TRP A 31 -6.23 1.68 14.42
C TRP A 31 -4.80 1.27 14.17
N SER A 32 -4.56 -0.02 14.06
CA SER A 32 -3.31 -0.55 13.50
C SER A 32 -3.48 -0.82 12.01
N TYR A 33 -2.43 -0.67 11.22
CA TYR A 33 -2.47 -1.00 9.81
C TYR A 33 -1.20 -1.66 9.33
N THR A 34 -1.35 -2.53 8.34
CA THR A 34 -0.26 -3.22 7.65
C THR A 34 -0.41 -3.00 6.14
N ILE A 35 0.70 -2.74 5.47
CA ILE A 35 0.83 -2.72 4.02
C ILE A 35 1.70 -3.91 3.65
N ASP A 36 1.11 -4.90 2.99
CA ASP A 36 1.83 -5.98 2.30
C ASP A 36 2.19 -5.48 0.90
N TRP A 37 3.48 -5.46 0.57
CA TRP A 37 3.99 -4.94 -0.70
C TRP A 37 3.92 -5.96 -1.85
N GLY A 38 3.53 -7.21 -1.58
CA GLY A 38 3.39 -8.27 -2.57
C GLY A 38 4.72 -8.87 -3.02
N ASP A 39 5.84 -8.51 -2.40
CA ASP A 39 7.19 -9.02 -2.65
C ASP A 39 7.77 -9.77 -1.43
N ALA A 40 6.89 -10.27 -0.56
CA ALA A 40 7.20 -10.86 0.75
C ALA A 40 7.75 -9.88 1.80
N SER A 41 7.69 -8.57 1.54
CA SER A 41 7.94 -7.54 2.56
C SER A 41 6.64 -6.84 2.97
N SER A 42 6.64 -6.27 4.17
CA SER A 42 5.49 -5.55 4.73
C SER A 42 5.93 -4.38 5.60
N SER A 43 5.05 -3.40 5.76
CA SER A 43 5.22 -2.27 6.69
C SER A 43 4.01 -2.15 7.59
N SER A 44 4.21 -1.86 8.87
CA SER A 44 3.12 -1.73 9.85
C SER A 44 3.25 -0.44 10.65
N SER A 45 2.12 0.21 10.95
CA SER A 45 2.08 1.39 11.81
C SER A 45 0.68 1.55 12.42
N SER A 46 0.43 2.66 13.11
CA SER A 46 -0.85 2.97 13.76
C SER A 46 -1.34 4.37 13.42
N ARG A 47 -2.65 4.57 13.50
CA ARG A 47 -3.32 5.85 13.31
C ARG A 47 -4.26 6.14 14.48
N THR A 48 -4.26 7.39 14.93
CA THR A 48 -5.23 7.92 15.90
C THR A 48 -6.37 8.68 15.24
N SER A 49 -6.36 8.77 13.90
CA SER A 49 -7.37 9.45 13.09
C SER A 49 -7.54 8.71 11.78
N GLN A 50 -8.77 8.66 11.29
CA GLN A 50 -9.11 8.09 9.98
C GLN A 50 -8.46 8.87 8.84
N GLY A 51 -8.48 8.29 7.64
CA GLY A 51 -7.99 8.92 6.42
C GLY A 51 -6.73 8.25 5.87
N SER A 52 -5.76 9.06 5.44
CA SER A 52 -4.61 8.59 4.64
C SER A 52 -3.70 7.61 5.38
N LEU A 53 -3.26 6.58 4.64
CA LEU A 53 -2.32 5.53 5.05
C LEU A 53 -1.05 5.61 4.20
N PRO A 54 -0.07 6.46 4.56
CA PRO A 54 1.18 6.58 3.84
C PRO A 54 2.03 5.33 4.07
N GLY A 55 2.74 4.97 3.00
CA GLY A 55 3.80 3.97 3.01
C GLY A 55 4.70 4.20 1.80
N THR A 56 5.97 3.85 1.95
CA THR A 56 6.94 3.87 0.85
C THR A 56 7.66 2.55 0.76
N HIS A 57 8.03 2.15 -0.46
CA HIS A 57 8.72 0.88 -0.72
C HIS A 57 9.58 0.97 -1.98
N ASN A 58 10.62 0.13 -2.06
CA ASN A 58 11.48 0.02 -3.24
C ASN A 58 11.33 -1.36 -3.86
N TYR A 59 10.90 -1.42 -5.12
CA TYR A 59 10.87 -2.65 -5.90
C TYR A 59 12.15 -2.81 -6.69
N LEU A 60 12.87 -3.92 -6.45
CA LEU A 60 14.17 -4.21 -7.06
C LEU A 60 14.09 -5.22 -8.21
N LEU A 61 12.92 -5.82 -8.45
CA LEU A 61 12.67 -6.70 -9.58
C LEU A 61 11.47 -6.18 -10.41
N PRO A 62 11.48 -6.35 -11.74
CA PRO A 62 10.31 -6.07 -12.55
C PRO A 62 9.23 -7.13 -12.29
N GLY A 63 7.96 -6.73 -12.35
CA GLY A 63 6.84 -7.63 -12.10
C GLY A 63 5.55 -6.90 -11.77
N THR A 64 4.49 -7.67 -11.55
CA THR A 64 3.22 -7.15 -11.04
C THR A 64 3.07 -7.56 -9.58
N TYR A 65 2.95 -6.57 -8.70
CA TYR A 65 2.85 -6.72 -7.26
C TYR A 65 1.42 -6.44 -6.80
N ARG A 66 0.92 -7.28 -5.90
CA ARG A 66 -0.40 -7.14 -5.26
C ARG A 66 -0.21 -6.47 -3.92
N ILE A 67 -0.37 -5.14 -3.87
CA ILE A 67 -0.23 -4.39 -2.63
C ILE A 67 -1.55 -4.51 -1.87
N THR A 68 -1.49 -5.03 -0.65
CA THR A 68 -2.66 -5.22 0.21
C THR A 68 -2.54 -4.35 1.45
N VAL A 69 -3.52 -3.48 1.69
CA VAL A 69 -3.58 -2.63 2.88
C VAL A 69 -4.65 -3.21 3.80
N THR A 70 -4.27 -3.50 5.04
CA THR A 70 -5.18 -3.99 6.08
C THR A 70 -5.16 -3.03 7.25
N VAL A 71 -6.33 -2.67 7.78
CA VAL A 71 -6.50 -1.87 8.99
C VAL A 71 -7.32 -2.68 9.98
N THR A 72 -6.94 -2.64 11.25
CA THR A 72 -7.63 -3.28 12.37
C THR A 72 -7.91 -2.24 13.44
N ASP A 73 -9.16 -2.13 13.88
CA ASP A 73 -9.58 -1.26 14.98
C ASP A 73 -9.17 -1.83 16.35
N HIS A 74 -9.47 -1.09 17.43
CA HIS A 74 -9.13 -1.53 18.78
C HIS A 74 -10.05 -2.64 19.31
N HIS A 75 -11.19 -2.87 18.67
CA HIS A 75 -12.13 -3.95 18.94
C HIS A 75 -11.74 -5.26 18.23
N GLY A 76 -10.74 -5.21 17.34
CA GLY A 76 -10.22 -6.33 16.57
C GLY A 76 -10.92 -6.55 15.21
N ALA A 77 -11.83 -5.66 14.79
CA ALA A 77 -12.42 -5.73 13.47
C ALA A 77 -11.43 -5.22 12.42
N SER A 78 -11.36 -5.90 11.27
CA SER A 78 -10.42 -5.56 10.21
C SER A 78 -11.11 -5.31 8.88
N GLY A 79 -10.56 -4.37 8.12
CA GLY A 79 -10.87 -4.17 6.71
C GLY A 79 -9.59 -4.23 5.88
N SER A 80 -9.71 -4.71 4.64
CA SER A 80 -8.59 -4.73 3.69
C SER A 80 -9.01 -4.27 2.31
N ASP A 81 -8.06 -3.74 1.55
CA ASP A 81 -8.20 -3.50 0.12
C ASP A 81 -6.90 -3.79 -0.62
N LEU A 82 -6.99 -4.03 -1.93
CA LEU A 82 -5.89 -4.43 -2.79
C LEU A 82 -5.78 -3.52 -4.01
N LYS A 83 -4.54 -3.23 -4.40
CA LYS A 83 -4.22 -2.64 -5.71
C LYS A 83 -3.09 -3.38 -6.43
N LEU A 84 -3.03 -3.22 -7.73
CA LEU A 84 -1.95 -3.73 -8.56
C LEU A 84 -0.91 -2.64 -8.83
N LEU A 85 0.36 -3.00 -8.67
CA LEU A 85 1.50 -2.18 -9.10
C LEU A 85 2.30 -2.95 -10.15
N THR A 86 2.40 -2.41 -11.35
CA THR A 86 3.29 -2.94 -12.38
C THR A 86 4.62 -2.21 -12.34
N VAL A 87 5.71 -2.93 -12.09
CA VAL A 87 7.06 -2.40 -12.06
C VAL A 87 7.78 -2.86 -13.33
N GLY A 88 8.12 -1.92 -14.20
CA GLY A 88 8.85 -2.17 -15.43
C GLY A 88 10.28 -1.65 -15.37
N SER A 89 11.17 -2.19 -16.19
CA SER A 89 12.46 -1.56 -16.49
C SER A 89 12.28 -0.42 -17.49
N LEU A 90 13.24 0.50 -17.59
CA LEU A 90 13.26 1.47 -18.68
C LEU A 90 13.25 0.71 -20.02
N PRO A 91 12.56 1.23 -21.05
CA PRO A 91 12.76 0.72 -22.39
C PRO A 91 14.24 0.85 -22.74
N VAL A 92 14.86 -0.24 -23.19
CA VAL A 92 16.24 -0.21 -23.65
C VAL A 92 16.28 0.70 -24.87
N LEU A 93 17.09 1.77 -24.83
CA LEU A 93 17.31 2.60 -26.01
C LEU A 93 18.22 1.81 -26.95
N ASN A 94 17.65 1.18 -27.98
CA ASN A 94 18.45 0.57 -29.04
C ASN A 94 19.22 1.70 -29.76
N ARG A 95 20.56 1.66 -29.70
CA ARG A 95 21.45 2.58 -30.44
C ARG A 95 21.71 2.07 -31.85
#